data_AF-A0AAJ0MFN7-F1
#
_entry.id   AF-A0AAJ0MFN7-F1
#
_cell.length_a   1.000
_cell.length_b   1.000
_cell.length_c   1.000
_cell.angle_alpha   90.00
_cell.angle_beta   90.00
_cell.angle_gamma   90.00
#
_symmetry.space_group_name_H-M   'P 1'
#
loop_
_entity.id
_entity.type
_entity.pdbx_description
1 polymer ?
#
loop_
_entity_poly.entity_id
_entity_poly.type
_entity_poly.pdbx_seq_one_letter_code
_entity_poly.pdbx_strand_id
1 'polypeptide(L)'
;MKAEWAGLLLEKPIPSCDPDERQPLLEELSNKILIKVKLADDSPERRAQRSRALQHFYGLNSLTLRSPSHVFSLEEAVFAILIQDRFRNNTQSIKEHNRNFFMRIYPRGTRIECSNPTPGIFWQHGVQMVSMNCQKTDEGMMLNDAMFADTNGWVLKPSVLPGDNEARKTPHLSITILAGHSLPLPQTDSRSRFITADKKFRPYVQATLYLAKTEEETVLADSCETPSGEGDDSPDWGRDAEPLEFTDLPGMVEELSFLR
;
A
#
# COMPACT_ATOMS: atom_id res chain seq x y z
N MET A 1 6.77 28.81 -0.54
CA MET A 1 5.41 28.24 -0.61
C MET A 1 4.43 29.18 -1.30
N LYS A 2 4.03 30.33 -0.72
CA LYS A 2 3.05 31.21 -1.38
C LYS A 2 3.49 31.74 -2.75
N ALA A 3 4.75 32.17 -2.88
CA ALA A 3 5.30 32.60 -4.17
C ALA A 3 5.43 31.42 -5.16
N GLU A 4 6.12 30.35 -4.74
CA GLU A 4 6.39 29.17 -5.58
C GLU A 4 5.15 28.41 -6.05
N TRP A 5 4.12 28.33 -5.22
CA TRP A 5 2.89 27.57 -5.50
C TRP A 5 1.69 28.49 -5.71
N ALA A 6 1.93 29.70 -6.21
CA ALA A 6 0.87 30.66 -6.50
C ALA A 6 -0.20 30.03 -7.41
N GLY A 7 -1.47 30.14 -7.02
CA GLY A 7 -2.60 29.56 -7.73
C GLY A 7 -2.85 28.06 -7.46
N LEU A 8 -1.84 27.32 -7.01
CA LEU A 8 -1.95 25.89 -6.64
C LEU A 8 -2.17 25.71 -5.13
N LEU A 9 -1.54 26.53 -4.29
CA LEU A 9 -1.65 26.40 -2.85
C LEU A 9 -3.07 26.68 -2.35
N LEU A 10 -3.67 25.72 -1.62
CA LEU A 10 -4.95 25.91 -0.95
C LEU A 10 -4.74 26.64 0.39
N GLU A 11 -4.91 27.96 0.39
CA GLU A 11 -4.72 28.80 1.58
C GLU A 11 -5.97 28.96 2.45
N LYS A 12 -7.16 28.75 1.87
CA LYS A 12 -8.46 28.90 2.52
C LYS A 12 -9.35 27.70 2.21
N PRO A 13 -10.31 27.36 3.08
CA PRO A 13 -11.32 26.35 2.77
C PRO A 13 -12.04 26.65 1.45
N ILE A 14 -12.39 25.60 0.72
CA ILE A 14 -13.12 25.73 -0.55
C ILE A 14 -14.58 26.10 -0.22
N PRO A 15 -15.20 27.07 -0.90
CA PRO A 15 -16.56 27.51 -0.57
C PRO A 15 -17.63 26.41 -0.62
N SER A 16 -17.44 25.37 -1.44
CA SER A 16 -18.37 24.23 -1.58
C SER A 16 -18.21 23.14 -0.51
N CYS A 17 -17.18 23.25 0.35
CA CYS A 17 -16.85 22.23 1.33
C CYS A 17 -16.62 22.88 2.70
N ASP A 18 -17.53 22.63 3.64
CA ASP A 18 -17.29 22.97 5.03
C ASP A 18 -16.29 21.97 5.65
N PRO A 19 -15.08 22.40 6.03
CA PRO A 19 -14.06 21.52 6.61
C PRO A 19 -14.40 20.98 8.00
N ASP A 20 -15.43 21.52 8.66
CA ASP A 20 -15.97 21.00 9.92
C ASP A 20 -17.03 19.90 9.69
N GLU A 21 -17.57 19.76 8.47
CA GLU A 21 -18.58 18.75 8.13
C GLU A 21 -18.01 17.57 7.32
N ARG A 22 -17.11 17.82 6.37
CA ARG A 22 -16.54 16.76 5.52
C ARG A 22 -15.15 17.11 4.97
N GLN A 23 -14.49 16.09 4.41
CA GLN A 23 -13.34 16.32 3.53
C GLN A 23 -13.78 16.82 2.15
N PRO A 24 -12.98 17.65 1.47
CA PRO A 24 -13.19 17.96 0.07
C PRO A 24 -13.08 16.71 -0.80
N LEU A 25 -13.83 16.68 -1.90
CA LEU A 25 -13.72 15.66 -2.92
C LEU A 25 -12.45 15.84 -3.75
N LEU A 26 -11.98 14.76 -4.38
CA LEU A 26 -10.78 14.81 -5.21
C LEU A 26 -10.90 15.83 -6.35
N GLU A 27 -12.07 15.92 -6.97
CA GLU A 27 -12.37 16.88 -8.04
C GLU A 27 -12.34 18.34 -7.55
N GLU A 28 -12.80 18.61 -6.32
CA GLU A 28 -12.74 19.94 -5.70
C GLU A 28 -11.28 20.37 -5.43
N LEU A 29 -10.38 19.41 -5.24
CA LEU A 29 -8.95 19.61 -5.01
C LEU A 29 -8.09 19.51 -6.27
N SER A 30 -8.70 19.43 -7.45
CA SER A 30 -7.96 19.35 -8.70
C SER A 30 -7.04 20.57 -8.86
N ASN A 31 -5.76 20.30 -9.18
CA ASN A 31 -4.68 21.30 -9.26
C ASN A 31 -4.49 22.13 -7.98
N LYS A 32 -4.71 21.51 -6.80
CA LYS A 32 -4.41 22.12 -5.51
C LYS A 32 -3.32 21.39 -4.74
N ILE A 33 -2.53 22.16 -4.01
CA ILE A 33 -1.52 21.69 -3.06
C ILE A 33 -2.02 22.01 -1.66
N LEU A 34 -2.16 20.99 -0.81
CA LEU A 34 -2.53 21.13 0.59
C LEU A 34 -1.29 21.05 1.46
N ILE A 35 -1.31 21.78 2.59
CA ILE A 35 -0.24 21.74 3.57
C ILE A 35 -0.75 21.07 4.84
N LYS A 36 -0.15 19.92 5.18
CA LYS A 36 -0.32 19.30 6.49
C LYS A 36 0.81 19.76 7.42
N VAL A 37 0.51 20.63 8.38
CA VAL A 37 1.46 21.19 9.36
C VAL A 37 0.86 21.23 10.75
N LYS A 38 1.70 21.34 11.79
CA LYS A 38 1.22 21.68 13.13
C LYS A 38 0.84 23.17 13.15
N LEU A 39 -0.43 23.48 13.42
CA LEU A 39 -0.87 24.87 13.56
C LEU A 39 -0.28 25.48 14.84
N ALA A 40 0.43 26.60 14.70
CA ALA A 40 0.91 27.41 15.82
C ALA A 40 -0.23 28.24 16.43
N ASP A 41 -0.15 28.43 17.75
CA ASP A 41 -1.21 28.96 18.58
C ASP A 41 -1.00 30.44 18.87
N ASP A 42 -1.54 31.33 18.02
CA ASP A 42 -1.39 32.78 18.20
C ASP A 42 -2.71 33.57 18.16
N SER A 43 -3.89 32.92 18.17
CA SER A 43 -5.16 33.65 18.33
C SER A 43 -6.28 32.84 19.01
N PRO A 44 -7.19 33.50 19.75
CA PRO A 44 -8.32 32.84 20.43
C PRO A 44 -9.22 32.03 19.49
N GLU A 45 -9.44 32.50 18.26
CA GLU A 45 -10.22 31.81 17.22
C GLU A 45 -9.54 30.51 16.75
N ARG A 46 -8.21 30.51 16.64
CA ARG A 46 -7.43 29.33 16.25
C ARG A 46 -7.28 28.30 17.37
N ARG A 47 -7.50 28.69 18.63
CA ARG A 47 -7.54 27.79 19.78
C ARG A 47 -8.69 26.77 19.68
N ALA A 48 -9.83 27.18 19.10
CA ALA A 48 -10.95 26.29 18.80
C ALA A 48 -10.62 25.31 17.64
N GLN A 49 -9.87 25.79 16.63
CA GLN A 49 -9.37 24.96 15.51
C GLN A 49 -8.22 24.01 15.91
N ARG A 50 -7.42 24.36 16.92
CA ARG A 50 -6.31 23.55 17.47
C ARG A 50 -6.80 22.23 18.08
N SER A 51 -8.02 22.21 18.61
CA SER A 51 -8.69 20.98 19.06
C SER A 51 -9.07 20.04 17.91
N ARG A 52 -9.00 20.47 16.64
CA ARG A 52 -9.70 19.78 15.55
C ARG A 52 -8.77 19.18 14.51
N ALA A 53 -7.76 19.92 14.02
CA ALA A 53 -7.01 19.49 12.84
C ALA A 53 -5.83 18.54 13.09
N LEU A 54 -5.18 18.56 14.26
CA LEU A 54 -3.94 17.81 14.50
C LEU A 54 -3.90 17.28 15.92
N GLN A 55 -4.10 15.98 16.05
CA GLN A 55 -4.04 15.31 17.35
C GLN A 55 -3.06 14.16 17.30
N HIS A 56 -2.24 14.08 18.35
CA HIS A 56 -1.43 12.90 18.60
C HIS A 56 -2.38 11.74 18.90
N PHE A 57 -2.08 10.58 18.33
CA PHE A 57 -2.75 9.36 18.70
C PHE A 57 -2.20 8.92 20.06
N TYR A 58 -3.04 8.99 21.10
CA TYR A 58 -2.71 8.54 22.46
C TYR A 58 -3.34 7.19 22.78
N GLY A 59 -4.04 6.58 21.82
CA GLY A 59 -4.80 5.34 21.96
C GLY A 59 -6.15 5.42 21.24
N LEU A 60 -6.96 4.36 21.33
CA LEU A 60 -8.24 4.27 20.61
C LEU A 60 -9.24 5.36 20.96
N ASN A 61 -9.16 5.95 22.16
CA ASN A 61 -10.01 7.08 22.53
C ASN A 61 -9.78 8.28 21.58
N SER A 62 -8.58 8.40 21.00
CA SER A 62 -8.30 9.37 19.94
C SER A 62 -9.09 9.10 18.66
N LEU A 63 -9.58 7.88 18.40
CA LEU A 63 -10.41 7.60 17.22
C LEU A 63 -11.84 8.16 17.33
N THR A 64 -12.27 8.60 18.52
CA THR A 64 -13.57 9.26 18.72
C THR A 64 -13.60 10.72 18.26
N LEU A 65 -12.46 11.22 17.77
CA LEU A 65 -12.35 12.57 17.25
C LEU A 65 -13.23 12.76 16.03
N ARG A 66 -13.93 13.89 16.04
CA ARG A 66 -14.98 14.18 15.06
C ARG A 66 -14.59 15.20 14.01
N SER A 67 -13.43 15.85 14.11
CA SER A 67 -13.05 16.84 13.11
C SER A 67 -12.75 16.14 11.79
N PRO A 68 -13.48 16.40 10.69
CA PRO A 68 -13.23 15.71 9.42
C PRO A 68 -11.80 15.87 8.92
N SER A 69 -11.15 16.98 9.25
CA SER A 69 -9.83 17.37 8.76
C SER A 69 -8.65 16.83 9.54
N HIS A 70 -8.88 16.03 10.58
CA HIS A 70 -7.76 15.43 11.31
C HIS A 70 -7.06 14.34 10.50
N VAL A 71 -5.73 14.28 10.65
CA VAL A 71 -4.90 13.24 10.04
C VAL A 71 -3.99 12.64 11.10
N PHE A 72 -4.21 11.37 11.44
CA PHE A 72 -3.28 10.64 12.29
C PHE A 72 -2.02 10.26 11.53
N SER A 73 -0.89 10.19 12.24
CA SER A 73 0.37 9.70 11.68
C SER A 73 1.03 8.76 12.66
N LEU A 74 1.16 7.51 12.25
CA LEU A 74 1.69 6.43 13.08
C LEU A 74 2.88 5.77 12.40
N GLU A 75 3.83 5.34 13.21
CA GLU A 75 4.88 4.44 12.77
C GLU A 75 4.29 3.04 12.48
N GLU A 76 4.81 2.34 11.48
CA GLU A 76 4.35 0.99 11.11
C GLU A 76 4.33 0.02 12.31
N ALA A 77 5.33 0.09 13.21
CA ALA A 77 5.45 -0.85 14.33
C ALA A 77 4.36 -0.62 15.38
N VAL A 78 3.99 0.65 15.59
CA VAL A 78 2.86 1.02 16.45
C VAL A 78 1.56 0.52 15.83
N PHE A 79 1.38 0.70 14.52
CA PHE A 79 0.19 0.20 13.83
C PHE A 79 0.07 -1.33 13.89
N ALA A 80 1.18 -2.05 13.66
CA ALA A 80 1.23 -3.51 13.77
C ALA A 80 0.75 -3.99 15.15
N ILE A 81 1.18 -3.34 16.23
CA ILE A 81 0.71 -3.66 17.60
C ILE A 81 -0.80 -3.42 17.75
N LEU A 82 -1.35 -2.37 17.11
CA LEU A 82 -2.76 -2.01 17.25
C LEU A 82 -3.71 -2.98 16.53
N ILE A 83 -3.26 -3.63 15.46
CA ILE A 83 -4.06 -4.58 14.68
C ILE A 83 -3.90 -6.03 15.13
N GLN A 84 -3.10 -6.28 16.18
CA GLN A 84 -2.93 -7.61 16.75
C GLN A 84 -4.24 -8.21 17.24
N ASP A 85 -4.36 -9.52 17.11
CA ASP A 85 -5.59 -10.26 17.37
C ASP A 85 -6.09 -10.15 18.81
N ARG A 86 -5.19 -10.01 19.79
CA ARG A 86 -5.55 -9.70 21.20
C ARG A 86 -6.30 -8.36 21.37
N PHE A 87 -6.36 -7.55 20.32
CA PHE A 87 -6.99 -6.25 20.26
C PHE A 87 -8.06 -6.16 19.14
N ARG A 88 -8.84 -7.22 18.87
CA ARG A 88 -9.86 -7.21 17.78
C ARG A 88 -10.75 -5.97 17.71
N ASN A 89 -11.15 -5.42 18.86
CA ASN A 89 -11.96 -4.19 18.92
C ASN A 89 -11.23 -2.95 18.34
N ASN A 90 -9.90 -2.92 18.41
CA ASN A 90 -9.07 -1.88 17.84
C ASN A 90 -9.13 -1.92 16.31
N THR A 91 -9.00 -3.12 15.73
CA THR A 91 -9.03 -3.33 14.29
C THR A 91 -10.30 -2.77 13.66
N GLN A 92 -11.46 -3.07 14.26
CA GLN A 92 -12.74 -2.53 13.77
C GLN A 92 -12.83 -1.01 13.95
N SER A 93 -12.36 -0.49 15.08
CA SER A 93 -12.34 0.95 15.34
C SER A 93 -11.45 1.71 14.35
N ILE A 94 -10.31 1.13 13.95
CA ILE A 94 -9.40 1.70 12.96
C ILE A 94 -10.05 1.71 11.58
N LYS A 95 -10.68 0.61 11.16
CA LYS A 95 -11.41 0.54 9.88
C LYS A 95 -12.52 1.58 9.84
N GLU A 96 -13.32 1.69 10.89
CA GLU A 96 -14.40 2.67 11.00
C GLU A 96 -13.89 4.12 10.95
N HIS A 97 -12.81 4.41 11.69
CA HIS A 97 -12.14 5.70 11.59
C HIS A 97 -11.70 5.98 10.15
N ASN A 98 -11.02 5.02 9.51
CA ASN A 98 -10.46 5.19 8.17
C ASN A 98 -11.53 5.24 7.07
N ARG A 99 -12.81 4.94 7.36
CA ARG A 99 -13.92 5.22 6.43
C ARG A 99 -14.11 6.72 6.23
N ASN A 100 -13.99 7.50 7.30
CA ASN A 100 -14.38 8.92 7.33
C ASN A 100 -13.21 9.88 7.49
N PHE A 101 -12.07 9.41 7.99
CA PHE A 101 -10.92 10.24 8.33
C PHE A 101 -9.62 9.65 7.77
N PHE A 102 -8.62 10.52 7.61
CA PHE A 102 -7.36 10.16 7.02
C PHE A 102 -6.35 9.64 8.06
N MET A 103 -5.63 8.59 7.69
CA MET A 103 -4.50 8.07 8.47
C MET A 103 -3.27 7.92 7.59
N ARG A 104 -2.13 8.34 8.13
CA ARG A 104 -0.81 8.15 7.53
C ARG A 104 0.01 7.15 8.31
N ILE A 105 0.59 6.18 7.61
CA ILE A 105 1.59 5.27 8.15
C ILE A 105 2.95 5.63 7.56
N TYR A 106 4.01 5.51 8.35
CA TYR A 106 5.37 5.72 7.89
C TYR A 106 6.33 4.63 8.39
N PRO A 107 7.42 4.36 7.66
CA PRO A 107 8.39 3.33 8.03
C PRO A 107 9.06 3.66 9.37
N ARG A 108 9.34 2.64 10.16
CA ARG A 108 10.03 2.77 11.46
C ARG A 108 11.45 3.28 11.29
N GLY A 109 11.92 4.05 12.27
CA GLY A 109 13.25 4.65 12.24
C GLY A 109 14.40 3.64 12.19
N THR A 110 14.17 2.38 12.60
CA THR A 110 15.19 1.32 12.55
C THR A 110 15.42 0.74 11.15
N ARG A 111 14.64 1.14 10.14
CA ARG A 111 14.89 0.81 8.72
C ARG A 111 15.99 1.70 8.15
N ILE A 112 17.20 1.58 8.71
CA ILE A 112 18.38 2.41 8.38
C ILE A 112 18.75 2.26 6.89
N GLU A 113 18.55 1.08 6.32
CA GLU A 113 18.79 0.78 4.90
C GLU A 113 17.65 1.24 3.97
N CYS A 114 16.72 2.06 4.47
CA CYS A 114 15.57 2.60 3.73
C CYS A 114 14.63 1.54 3.12
N SER A 115 14.64 0.30 3.63
CA SER A 115 13.64 -0.72 3.26
C SER A 115 12.21 -0.22 3.47
N ASN A 116 11.23 -0.79 2.77
CA ASN A 116 9.83 -0.45 2.92
C ASN A 116 9.03 -1.50 3.71
N PRO A 117 7.93 -1.09 4.37
CA PRO A 117 6.92 -2.02 4.84
C PRO A 117 6.10 -2.60 3.67
N THR A 118 5.50 -3.76 3.86
CA THR A 118 4.51 -4.31 2.90
C THR A 118 3.22 -3.49 3.00
N PRO A 119 2.79 -2.78 1.95
CA PRO A 119 1.70 -1.80 2.08
C PRO A 119 0.31 -2.44 2.23
N GLY A 120 0.11 -3.66 1.72
CA GLY A 120 -1.18 -4.38 1.75
C GLY A 120 -1.78 -4.51 3.15
N ILE A 121 -0.95 -4.70 4.18
CA ILE A 121 -1.42 -4.81 5.57
C ILE A 121 -2.10 -3.53 6.08
N PHE A 122 -1.74 -2.36 5.55
CA PHE A 122 -2.36 -1.09 5.94
C PHE A 122 -3.60 -0.80 5.10
N TRP A 123 -3.55 -1.09 3.80
CA TRP A 123 -4.69 -0.88 2.89
C TRP A 123 -5.92 -1.72 3.27
N GLN A 124 -5.72 -2.97 3.72
CA GLN A 124 -6.83 -3.80 4.24
C GLN A 124 -7.51 -3.24 5.50
N HIS A 125 -6.85 -2.31 6.19
CA HIS A 125 -7.38 -1.57 7.32
C HIS A 125 -7.89 -0.16 6.94
N GLY A 126 -7.97 0.14 5.64
CA GLY A 126 -8.48 1.40 5.11
C GLY A 126 -7.50 2.58 5.18
N VAL A 127 -6.24 2.35 5.58
CA VAL A 127 -5.22 3.41 5.62
C VAL A 127 -4.97 3.92 4.20
N GLN A 128 -5.05 5.23 4.02
CA GLN A 128 -4.95 5.87 2.69
C GLN A 128 -3.53 6.36 2.38
N MET A 129 -2.79 6.82 3.40
CA MET A 129 -1.45 7.41 3.22
C MET A 129 -0.36 6.50 3.77
N VAL A 130 0.01 5.46 3.02
CA VAL A 130 1.16 4.60 3.36
C VAL A 130 2.42 5.24 2.77
N SER A 131 3.27 5.82 3.61
CA SER A 131 4.50 6.46 3.16
C SER A 131 5.57 5.42 2.86
N MET A 132 6.20 5.53 1.70
CA MET A 132 7.24 4.63 1.22
C MET A 132 8.52 5.41 0.88
N ASN A 133 9.66 4.73 0.93
CA ASN A 133 10.97 5.22 0.51
C ASN A 133 11.14 4.99 -1.00
N CYS A 134 10.73 5.95 -1.83
CA CYS A 134 10.73 5.84 -3.30
C CYS A 134 12.12 5.61 -3.92
N GLN A 135 13.19 5.95 -3.20
CA GLN A 135 14.56 5.68 -3.63
C GLN A 135 14.95 4.19 -3.60
N LYS A 136 14.16 3.33 -2.93
CA LYS A 136 14.41 1.91 -2.78
C LYS A 136 13.36 1.11 -3.55
N THR A 137 13.76 0.51 -4.67
CA THR A 137 12.94 -0.46 -5.39
C THR A 137 13.04 -1.82 -4.69
N ASP A 138 12.11 -2.07 -3.78
CA ASP A 138 11.92 -3.35 -3.11
C ASP A 138 10.47 -3.84 -3.32
N GLU A 139 10.13 -5.00 -2.75
CA GLU A 139 8.80 -5.58 -2.85
C GLU A 139 7.68 -4.61 -2.47
N GLY A 140 7.86 -3.85 -1.39
CA GLY A 140 6.86 -2.87 -0.97
C GLY A 140 6.63 -1.79 -2.03
N MET A 141 7.70 -1.30 -2.65
CA MET A 141 7.59 -0.34 -3.76
C MET A 141 6.93 -0.95 -5.00
N MET A 142 7.25 -2.20 -5.35
CA MET A 142 6.62 -2.89 -6.49
C MET A 142 5.10 -3.01 -6.30
N LEU A 143 4.65 -3.35 -5.09
CA LEU A 143 3.23 -3.39 -4.75
C LEU A 143 2.58 -2.00 -4.77
N ASN A 144 3.30 -0.97 -4.29
CA ASN A 144 2.84 0.41 -4.38
C ASN A 144 2.66 0.85 -5.85
N ASP A 145 3.63 0.56 -6.70
CA ASP A 145 3.57 0.90 -8.12
C ASP A 145 2.42 0.15 -8.81
N ALA A 146 2.19 -1.11 -8.47
CA ALA A 146 1.06 -1.90 -8.98
C ALA A 146 -0.30 -1.32 -8.56
N MET A 147 -0.47 -0.92 -7.29
CA MET A 147 -1.72 -0.31 -6.80
C MET A 147 -2.08 0.97 -7.56
N PHE A 148 -1.09 1.81 -7.86
CA PHE A 148 -1.31 3.11 -8.47
C PHE A 148 -1.05 3.16 -9.99
N ALA A 149 -0.74 2.02 -10.61
CA ALA A 149 -0.53 1.91 -12.05
C ALA A 149 -1.74 2.44 -12.82
N ASP A 150 -1.48 3.24 -13.86
CA ASP A 150 -2.50 3.89 -14.69
C ASP A 150 -3.49 4.80 -13.92
N THR A 151 -3.12 5.23 -12.71
CA THR A 151 -3.89 6.20 -11.92
C THR A 151 -3.14 7.52 -11.76
N ASN A 152 -3.85 8.56 -11.30
CA ASN A 152 -3.25 9.83 -10.91
C ASN A 152 -2.76 9.82 -9.44
N GLY A 153 -2.42 8.65 -8.88
CA GLY A 153 -2.04 8.48 -7.48
C GLY A 153 -3.21 8.36 -6.49
N TRP A 154 -4.42 8.13 -7.00
CA TRP A 154 -5.63 7.96 -6.19
C TRP A 154 -6.42 6.74 -6.67
N VAL A 155 -6.76 5.86 -5.73
CA VAL A 155 -7.56 4.64 -5.95
C VAL A 155 -8.71 4.67 -4.95
N LEU A 156 -9.92 4.37 -5.41
CA LEU A 156 -11.08 4.26 -4.52
C LEU A 156 -10.93 3.00 -3.67
N LYS A 157 -11.13 3.12 -2.35
CA LYS A 157 -11.20 1.94 -1.47
C LYS A 157 -12.34 1.02 -1.93
N PRO A 158 -12.20 -0.31 -1.79
CA PRO A 158 -13.32 -1.21 -2.04
C PRO A 158 -14.50 -0.86 -1.12
N SER A 159 -15.73 -1.09 -1.61
CA SER A 159 -16.95 -0.80 -0.84
C SER A 159 -17.01 -1.56 0.48
N VAL A 160 -16.34 -2.71 0.54
CA VAL A 160 -16.30 -3.62 1.67
C VAL A 160 -14.84 -3.94 1.99
N LEU A 161 -14.38 -3.57 3.18
CA LEU A 161 -13.03 -3.90 3.61
C LEU A 161 -12.96 -5.36 4.06
N PRO A 162 -11.78 -6.03 4.00
CA PRO A 162 -11.61 -7.36 4.56
C PRO A 162 -12.19 -7.48 5.98
N GLY A 163 -13.08 -8.45 6.21
CA GLY A 163 -13.61 -8.77 7.55
C GLY A 163 -14.94 -8.12 7.88
N ASP A 164 -15.47 -7.28 6.98
CA ASP A 164 -16.89 -6.96 7.01
C ASP A 164 -17.69 -8.23 6.62
N ASN A 165 -18.74 -8.57 7.40
CA ASN A 165 -19.54 -9.81 7.31
C ASN A 165 -20.33 -9.92 5.99
N GLU A 166 -19.65 -10.13 4.88
CA GLU A 166 -20.27 -10.40 3.58
C GLU A 166 -19.75 -11.72 2.99
N ALA A 167 -20.66 -12.48 2.40
CA ALA A 167 -20.32 -13.71 1.70
C ALA A 167 -19.48 -13.36 0.46
N ARG A 168 -18.20 -13.77 0.49
CA ARG A 168 -17.27 -13.51 -0.61
C ARG A 168 -17.09 -14.73 -1.48
N LYS A 169 -16.83 -14.48 -2.76
CA LYS A 169 -16.41 -15.51 -3.70
C LYS A 169 -15.04 -16.04 -3.27
N THR A 170 -14.81 -17.32 -3.53
CA THR A 170 -13.53 -18.00 -3.37
C THR A 170 -12.96 -18.24 -4.77
N PRO A 171 -12.26 -17.25 -5.35
CA PRO A 171 -11.74 -17.40 -6.70
C PRO A 171 -10.62 -18.43 -6.75
N HIS A 172 -10.38 -18.92 -7.97
CA HIS A 172 -9.28 -19.79 -8.34
C HIS A 172 -8.50 -19.10 -9.45
N LEU A 173 -7.19 -19.01 -9.30
CA LEU A 173 -6.29 -18.38 -10.25
C LEU A 173 -5.26 -19.41 -10.71
N SER A 174 -5.26 -19.69 -12.01
CA SER A 174 -4.34 -20.61 -12.67
C SER A 174 -3.55 -19.82 -13.71
N ILE A 175 -2.22 -19.93 -13.66
CA ILE A 175 -1.31 -19.17 -14.52
C ILE A 175 -0.32 -20.09 -15.19
N THR A 176 -0.43 -20.26 -16.49
CA THR A 176 0.56 -21.02 -17.27
C THR A 176 1.62 -20.08 -17.83
N ILE A 177 2.87 -20.24 -17.38
CA ILE A 177 4.02 -19.54 -17.95
C ILE A 177 4.53 -20.35 -19.14
N LEU A 178 4.41 -19.79 -20.34
CA LEU A 178 4.78 -20.50 -21.58
C LEU A 178 6.25 -20.30 -21.94
N ALA A 179 6.72 -19.05 -21.96
CA ALA A 179 8.07 -18.71 -22.37
C ALA A 179 8.48 -17.33 -21.84
N GLY A 180 9.79 -17.09 -21.77
CA GLY A 180 10.42 -15.79 -21.59
C GLY A 180 11.15 -15.40 -22.87
N HIS A 181 11.42 -14.10 -23.06
CA HIS A 181 12.14 -13.64 -24.25
C HIS A 181 13.06 -12.47 -23.92
N SER A 182 14.29 -12.52 -24.41
CA SER A 182 15.30 -11.45 -24.26
C SER A 182 15.51 -11.03 -22.80
N LEU A 183 15.59 -11.99 -21.89
CA LEU A 183 15.84 -11.75 -20.48
C LEU A 183 17.25 -11.15 -20.27
N PRO A 184 17.39 -10.09 -19.46
CA PRO A 184 18.71 -9.54 -19.16
C PRO A 184 19.63 -10.58 -18.53
N LEU A 185 20.77 -10.83 -19.17
CA LEU A 185 21.76 -11.76 -18.63
C LEU A 185 22.40 -11.19 -17.35
N PRO A 186 22.65 -12.04 -16.33
CA PRO A 186 23.38 -11.62 -15.14
C PRO A 186 24.76 -11.07 -15.49
N GLN A 187 25.17 -10.00 -14.80
CA GLN A 187 26.52 -9.45 -15.00
C GLN A 187 27.56 -10.51 -14.61
N THR A 188 28.44 -10.88 -15.54
CA THR A 188 29.56 -11.76 -15.24
C THR A 188 30.56 -11.04 -14.35
N ASP A 189 30.93 -11.64 -13.23
CA ASP A 189 32.03 -11.15 -12.42
C ASP A 189 33.33 -11.21 -13.26
N SER A 190 33.95 -10.05 -13.46
CA SER A 190 35.10 -9.80 -14.37
C SER A 190 36.35 -10.67 -14.10
N ARG A 191 36.33 -11.49 -13.05
CA ARG A 191 37.39 -12.44 -12.69
C ARG A 191 37.27 -13.80 -13.39
N SER A 192 36.11 -14.15 -13.93
CA SER A 192 35.89 -15.45 -14.60
C SER A 192 36.19 -15.38 -16.09
N ARG A 193 37.45 -15.56 -16.49
CA ARG A 193 37.90 -15.57 -17.91
C ARG A 193 37.46 -16.81 -18.71
N PHE A 194 36.71 -17.75 -18.11
CA PHE A 194 36.49 -19.08 -18.69
C PHE A 194 35.01 -19.53 -18.76
N ILE A 195 34.05 -18.68 -18.35
CA ILE A 195 32.62 -19.01 -18.38
C ILE A 195 31.88 -17.81 -18.97
N THR A 196 31.32 -17.97 -20.16
CA THR A 196 30.37 -17.01 -20.74
C THR A 196 29.05 -17.07 -19.94
N ALA A 197 28.46 -15.90 -19.64
CA ALA A 197 27.26 -15.79 -18.78
C ALA A 197 26.06 -16.59 -19.30
N ASP A 198 25.98 -16.73 -20.61
CA ASP A 198 24.93 -17.42 -21.36
C ASP A 198 24.79 -18.90 -20.96
N LYS A 199 25.87 -19.68 -20.95
CA LYS A 199 25.82 -21.16 -20.80
C LYS A 199 25.40 -21.66 -19.40
N LYS A 200 25.26 -20.75 -18.43
CA LYS A 200 24.82 -21.08 -17.06
C LYS A 200 23.59 -20.31 -16.62
N PHE A 201 23.03 -19.46 -17.47
CA PHE A 201 21.82 -18.75 -17.12
C PHE A 201 20.64 -19.72 -17.18
N ARG A 202 20.00 -19.97 -16.04
CA ARG A 202 18.87 -20.89 -15.91
C ARG A 202 17.71 -20.12 -15.29
N PRO A 203 16.99 -19.33 -16.10
CA PRO A 203 15.89 -18.52 -15.60
C PRO A 203 14.75 -19.41 -15.10
N TYR A 204 14.03 -18.92 -14.11
CA TYR A 204 12.75 -19.46 -13.67
C TYR A 204 11.83 -18.29 -13.33
N VAL A 205 10.52 -18.53 -13.34
CA VAL A 205 9.53 -17.53 -12.95
C VAL A 205 8.91 -17.97 -11.63
N GLN A 206 8.94 -17.10 -10.65
CA GLN A 206 8.20 -17.25 -9.40
C GLN A 206 7.02 -16.29 -9.43
N ALA A 207 5.81 -16.82 -9.27
CA ALA A 207 4.60 -16.04 -9.05
C ALA A 207 4.30 -16.01 -7.55
N THR A 208 4.08 -14.83 -6.99
CA THR A 208 3.73 -14.61 -5.58
C THR A 208 2.42 -13.84 -5.48
N LEU A 209 1.40 -14.48 -4.90
CA LEU A 209 0.09 -13.90 -4.68
C LEU A 209 0.00 -13.33 -3.25
N TYR A 210 -0.12 -12.00 -3.16
CA TYR A 210 -0.32 -11.23 -1.95
C TYR A 210 -1.81 -11.05 -1.69
N LEU A 211 -2.30 -11.60 -0.58
CA LEU A 211 -3.72 -11.54 -0.22
C LEU A 211 -3.98 -10.63 0.98
N ALA A 212 -4.98 -9.76 0.83
CA ALA A 212 -5.59 -9.09 1.97
C ALA A 212 -6.52 -10.08 2.71
N LYS A 213 -6.08 -10.59 3.87
CA LYS A 213 -6.83 -11.55 4.69
C LYS A 213 -7.26 -10.97 6.02
N THR A 214 -8.33 -11.54 6.56
CA THR A 214 -9.14 -10.94 7.62
C THR A 214 -8.56 -11.06 9.03
N GLU A 215 -7.66 -12.01 9.30
CA GLU A 215 -7.33 -12.35 10.71
C GLU A 215 -5.87 -12.70 11.03
N GLU A 216 -4.92 -12.71 10.07
CA GLU A 216 -3.51 -13.04 10.39
C GLU A 216 -2.55 -11.90 10.05
N GLU A 217 -1.54 -11.72 10.92
CA GLU A 217 -0.52 -10.64 10.95
C GLU A 217 0.36 -10.52 9.68
N THR A 218 0.07 -11.29 8.64
CA THR A 218 0.87 -11.36 7.43
C THR A 218 -0.06 -11.39 6.24
N VAL A 219 0.17 -10.49 5.29
CA VAL A 219 -0.25 -10.72 3.90
C VAL A 219 0.19 -12.13 3.56
N LEU A 220 -0.77 -13.04 3.34
CA LEU A 220 -0.43 -14.38 2.92
C LEU A 220 0.11 -14.24 1.50
N ALA A 221 1.42 -14.41 1.39
CA ALA A 221 2.14 -14.54 0.15
C ALA A 221 2.19 -16.05 -0.14
N ASP A 222 1.31 -16.49 -1.03
CA ASP A 222 1.42 -17.84 -1.60
C ASP A 222 2.32 -17.74 -2.82
N SER A 223 3.29 -18.65 -2.97
CA SER A 223 4.26 -18.58 -4.05
C SER A 223 4.49 -19.93 -4.68
N CYS A 224 4.48 -19.94 -6.00
CA CYS A 224 4.80 -21.10 -6.82
C CYS A 224 5.74 -20.66 -7.95
N GLU A 225 6.50 -21.62 -8.46
CA GLU A 225 7.55 -21.33 -9.43
C GLU A 225 7.57 -22.36 -10.56
N THR A 226 8.02 -21.92 -11.73
CA THR A 226 8.28 -22.80 -12.85
C THR A 226 9.55 -23.63 -12.58
N PRO A 227 9.72 -24.79 -13.24
CA PRO A 227 11.03 -25.40 -13.38
C PRO A 227 12.04 -24.40 -13.99
N SER A 228 13.33 -24.59 -13.75
CA SER A 228 14.35 -23.78 -14.42
C SER A 228 14.37 -24.08 -15.92
N GLY A 229 14.39 -23.03 -16.74
CA GLY A 229 14.56 -23.10 -18.19
C GLY A 229 15.96 -23.57 -18.60
N GLU A 230 16.07 -23.90 -19.89
CA GLU A 230 17.35 -24.27 -20.51
C GLU A 230 18.23 -23.03 -20.74
N GLY A 231 19.52 -23.27 -21.00
CA GLY A 231 20.64 -22.32 -20.81
C GLY A 231 20.72 -21.11 -21.75
N ASP A 232 19.65 -20.31 -21.87
CA ASP A 232 19.57 -19.09 -22.68
C ASP A 232 18.69 -18.00 -22.04
N ASP A 233 18.61 -16.84 -22.70
CA ASP A 233 17.82 -15.68 -22.28
C ASP A 233 16.36 -15.71 -22.74
N SER A 234 15.94 -16.81 -23.38
CA SER A 234 14.63 -16.95 -24.00
C SER A 234 14.03 -18.33 -23.67
N PRO A 235 13.83 -18.64 -22.37
CA PRO A 235 13.39 -19.96 -21.94
C PRO A 235 12.01 -20.30 -22.51
N ASP A 236 11.81 -21.56 -22.87
CA ASP A 236 10.52 -22.11 -23.32
C ASP A 236 10.11 -23.27 -22.40
N TRP A 237 9.02 -23.09 -21.67
CA TRP A 237 8.41 -24.11 -20.80
C TRP A 237 7.36 -24.94 -21.54
N GLY A 238 6.97 -24.53 -22.75
CA GLY A 238 6.07 -25.27 -23.62
C GLY A 238 4.58 -25.02 -23.36
N ARG A 239 3.73 -25.52 -24.27
CA ARG A 239 2.26 -25.40 -24.19
C ARG A 239 1.63 -26.30 -23.15
N ASP A 240 2.33 -27.39 -22.82
CA ASP A 240 1.90 -28.37 -21.82
C ASP A 240 2.58 -28.09 -20.46
N ALA A 241 3.05 -26.86 -20.24
CA ALA A 241 3.63 -26.44 -18.97
C ALA A 241 2.60 -26.55 -17.84
N GLU A 242 3.03 -27.07 -16.70
CA GLU A 242 2.20 -27.16 -15.51
C GLU A 242 1.81 -25.75 -15.03
N PRO A 243 0.52 -25.49 -14.79
CA PRO A 243 0.08 -24.18 -14.31
C PRO A 243 0.53 -23.91 -12.88
N LEU A 244 0.79 -22.63 -12.62
CA LEU A 244 0.95 -22.07 -11.30
C LEU A 244 -0.45 -21.87 -10.69
N GLU A 245 -0.80 -22.71 -9.74
CA GLU A 245 -2.16 -22.80 -9.18
C GLU A 245 -2.30 -22.11 -7.82
N PHE A 246 -3.29 -21.24 -7.72
CA PHE A 246 -3.74 -20.61 -6.47
C PHE A 246 -5.22 -20.97 -6.26
N THR A 247 -5.47 -22.00 -5.46
CA THR A 247 -6.79 -22.54 -5.15
C THR A 247 -7.30 -22.05 -3.80
N ASP A 248 -8.61 -22.09 -3.59
CA ASP A 248 -9.25 -21.86 -2.29
C ASP A 248 -8.76 -20.59 -1.61
N LEU A 249 -9.09 -19.44 -2.21
CA LEU A 249 -8.72 -18.11 -1.72
C LEU A 249 -9.88 -17.48 -0.91
N PRO A 250 -10.18 -17.92 0.34
CA PRO A 250 -11.30 -17.41 1.10
C PRO A 250 -11.06 -15.97 1.51
N GLY A 251 -12.13 -15.17 1.40
CA GLY A 251 -12.12 -13.79 1.86
C GLY A 251 -11.30 -12.82 1.02
N MET A 252 -10.80 -13.26 -0.15
CA MET A 252 -10.05 -12.43 -1.09
C MET A 252 -10.82 -11.15 -1.44
N VAL A 253 -10.10 -10.02 -1.44
CA VAL A 253 -10.55 -8.75 -2.02
C VAL A 253 -9.67 -8.49 -3.22
N GLU A 254 -10.23 -8.64 -4.42
CA GLU A 254 -9.49 -8.49 -5.68
C GLU A 254 -8.77 -7.14 -5.75
N GLU A 255 -9.43 -6.07 -5.31
CA GLU A 255 -8.89 -4.70 -5.33
C GLU A 255 -7.74 -4.46 -4.35
N LEU A 256 -7.51 -5.38 -3.41
CA LEU A 256 -6.43 -5.31 -2.41
C LEU A 256 -5.49 -6.53 -2.49
N SER A 257 -5.60 -7.33 -3.54
CA SER A 257 -4.77 -8.50 -3.78
C SER A 257 -3.88 -8.27 -4.99
N PHE A 258 -2.64 -8.75 -4.93
CA PHE A 258 -1.62 -8.50 -5.95
C PHE A 258 -0.92 -9.78 -6.32
N LEU A 259 -0.70 -9.99 -7.62
CA LEU A 259 0.17 -11.03 -8.11
C LEU A 259 1.47 -10.38 -8.60
N ARG A 260 2.61 -10.90 -8.16
CA ARG A 260 3.94 -10.49 -8.61
C ARG A 260 4.68 -11.66 -9.22
#